data_AF-A0A7V6DZC6-F1
#
_entry.id   AF-A0A7V6DZC6-F1
#
_cell.length_a   1.000
_cell.length_b   1.000
_cell.length_c   1.000
_cell.angle_alpha   90.00
_cell.angle_beta   90.00
_cell.angle_gamma   90.00
#
_symmetry.space_group_name_H-M   'P 1'
#
loop_
_entity.id
_entity.type
_entity.pdbx_description
1 polymer ?
#
loop_
_entity_poly.entity_id
_entity_poly.type
_entity_poly.pdbx_seq_one_letter_code
_entity_poly.pdbx_strand_id
1 'polypeptide(L)'
;GFNSNKFDIPLLAEEFLRAGVDFDFKKRKFIDVQVIFHKMEQRTLSAAYRFYCNKELVNAHSSEADTRATYEILMAQLDRYANVPYKDVSGKESFPVTNNVDALSAFSSHTRNVDYAGFVVYDEQGCEVINFGKYKGQRVEDVLLRDPSYYAWVQNGDFPLYTKKVFTRIKLRMFNKK
;
A
#
# COMPACT_ATOMS: atom_id res chain seq x y z
N GLY A 1 -12.63 -0.04 -22.05
CA GLY A 1 -11.40 -0.77 -21.68
C GLY A 1 -11.35 -0.95 -20.18
N PHE A 2 -10.19 -1.28 -19.63
CA PHE A 2 -9.97 -1.41 -18.18
C PHE A 2 -9.10 -0.26 -17.71
N ASN A 3 -9.62 0.64 -16.87
CA ASN A 3 -9.00 1.93 -16.55
C ASN A 3 -8.86 2.88 -17.76
N SER A 4 -9.61 2.61 -18.84
CA SER A 4 -9.49 3.32 -20.10
C SER A 4 -9.90 4.78 -20.02
N ASN A 5 -10.84 5.13 -19.14
CA ASN A 5 -11.27 6.51 -19.02
C ASN A 5 -10.18 7.39 -18.37
N LYS A 6 -9.30 6.80 -17.55
CA LYS A 6 -8.21 7.50 -16.87
C LYS A 6 -6.87 7.41 -17.59
N PHE A 7 -6.67 6.41 -18.45
CA PHE A 7 -5.38 6.16 -19.09
C PHE A 7 -5.48 6.18 -20.62
N ASP A 8 -6.09 5.17 -21.23
CA ASP A 8 -6.07 4.97 -22.68
C ASP A 8 -6.70 6.12 -23.47
N ILE A 9 -7.87 6.62 -23.03
CA ILE A 9 -8.59 7.69 -23.73
C ILE A 9 -7.85 9.03 -23.65
N PRO A 10 -7.38 9.49 -22.47
CA PRO A 10 -6.53 10.67 -22.38
C PRO A 10 -5.24 10.55 -23.21
N LEU A 11 -4.55 9.41 -23.14
CA LEU A 11 -3.32 9.18 -23.90
C LEU A 11 -3.58 9.26 -25.42
N LEU A 12 -4.62 8.57 -25.90
CA LEU A 12 -4.98 8.57 -27.31
C LEU A 12 -5.38 9.96 -27.81
N ALA A 13 -6.10 10.74 -26.99
CA ALA A 13 -6.46 12.10 -27.33
C ALA A 13 -5.22 12.98 -27.52
N GLU A 14 -4.23 12.87 -26.64
CA GLU A 14 -2.95 13.59 -26.77
C GLU A 14 -2.17 13.18 -28.03
N GLU A 15 -2.11 11.89 -28.35
CA GLU A 15 -1.42 11.44 -29.57
C GLU A 15 -2.14 11.88 -30.86
N PHE A 16 -3.48 11.92 -30.85
CA PHE A 16 -4.25 12.46 -31.98
C PHE A 16 -4.00 13.94 -32.19
N LEU A 17 -3.93 14.73 -31.11
CA LEU A 17 -3.57 16.15 -31.18
C LEU A 17 -2.16 16.34 -31.77
N ARG A 18 -1.17 15.53 -31.35
CA ARG A 18 0.20 15.58 -31.89
C ARG A 18 0.28 15.23 -33.37
N ALA A 19 -0.57 14.31 -33.81
CA ALA A 19 -0.67 13.91 -35.22
C ALA A 19 -1.52 14.86 -36.07
N GLY A 20 -2.07 15.94 -35.49
CA GLY A 20 -2.96 16.87 -36.21
C GLY A 20 -4.32 16.26 -36.57
N VAL A 21 -4.74 15.20 -35.87
CA VAL A 21 -6.03 14.53 -36.07
C VAL A 21 -7.07 15.15 -35.15
N ASP A 22 -8.03 15.88 -35.72
CA ASP A 22 -9.18 16.40 -34.98
C ASP A 22 -10.24 15.30 -34.79
N PHE A 23 -10.28 14.70 -33.60
CA PHE A 23 -11.24 13.66 -33.24
C PHE A 23 -12.09 14.07 -32.04
N ASP A 24 -13.41 14.18 -32.26
CA ASP A 24 -14.35 14.50 -31.20
C ASP A 24 -14.75 13.26 -30.39
N PHE A 25 -14.02 13.01 -29.31
CA PHE A 25 -14.31 11.92 -28.36
C PHE A 25 -15.69 12.07 -27.68
N LYS A 26 -16.32 13.25 -27.66
CA LYS A 26 -17.64 13.44 -27.00
C LYS A 26 -18.78 12.75 -27.74
N LYS A 27 -18.61 12.45 -29.03
CA LYS A 27 -19.58 11.70 -29.85
C LYS A 27 -19.57 10.18 -29.57
N ARG A 28 -18.69 9.71 -28.68
CA ARG A 28 -18.52 8.29 -28.35
C ARG A 28 -18.89 8.02 -26.90
N LYS A 29 -19.31 6.79 -26.63
CA LYS A 29 -19.60 6.30 -25.27
C LYS A 29 -18.45 5.39 -24.85
N PHE A 30 -17.79 5.74 -23.76
CA PHE A 30 -16.70 4.92 -23.20
C PHE A 30 -17.23 4.13 -22.02
N ILE A 31 -16.96 2.82 -22.05
CA ILE A 31 -17.26 1.91 -20.95
C ILE A 31 -15.93 1.53 -20.31
N ASP A 32 -15.79 1.89 -19.04
CA ASP A 32 -14.63 1.53 -18.22
C ASP A 32 -15.03 0.42 -17.24
N VAL A 33 -14.54 -0.78 -17.52
CA VAL A 33 -14.87 -1.98 -16.75
C VAL A 33 -14.28 -1.92 -15.34
N GLN A 34 -13.14 -1.24 -15.14
CA GLN A 34 -12.54 -1.08 -13.81
C GLN A 34 -13.44 -0.21 -12.92
N VAL A 35 -14.01 0.86 -13.48
CA VAL A 35 -14.92 1.75 -12.74
C VAL A 35 -16.19 1.00 -12.33
N ILE A 36 -16.74 0.18 -13.22
CA ILE A 36 -17.91 -0.67 -12.89
C ILE A 36 -17.53 -1.64 -11.77
N PHE A 37 -16.42 -2.37 -11.91
CA PHE A 37 -15.97 -3.33 -10.90
C PHE A 37 -15.79 -2.68 -9.53
N HIS A 38 -15.07 -1.57 -9.40
CA HIS A 38 -14.87 -0.90 -8.12
C HIS A 38 -16.15 -0.29 -7.51
N LYS A 39 -17.16 0.03 -8.33
CA LYS A 39 -18.45 0.51 -7.85
C LYS A 39 -19.35 -0.62 -7.35
N MET A 40 -19.33 -1.77 -8.04
CA MET A 40 -20.09 -2.95 -7.65
C MET A 40 -19.44 -3.69 -6.47
N GLU A 41 -18.12 -3.76 -6.45
CA GLU A 41 -17.30 -4.35 -5.40
C GLU A 41 -16.70 -3.24 -4.52
N GLN A 42 -17.55 -2.60 -3.73
CA GLN A 42 -17.12 -1.53 -2.83
C GLN A 42 -16.11 -2.06 -1.80
N ARG A 43 -15.04 -1.30 -1.59
CA ARG A 43 -13.98 -1.64 -0.63
C ARG A 43 -14.27 -1.01 0.73
N THR A 44 -15.42 -1.34 1.32
CA THR A 44 -15.84 -0.87 2.65
C THR A 44 -16.00 -2.06 3.60
N LEU A 45 -15.92 -1.81 4.91
CA LEU A 45 -16.12 -2.86 5.93
C LEU A 45 -17.50 -3.52 5.78
N SER A 46 -18.56 -2.73 5.57
CA SER A 46 -19.92 -3.23 5.36
C SER A 46 -20.04 -4.11 4.11
N ALA A 47 -19.41 -3.71 3.00
CA ALA A 47 -19.41 -4.51 1.78
C ALA A 47 -18.61 -5.82 1.95
N ALA A 48 -17.46 -5.77 2.63
CA ALA A 48 -16.70 -6.96 2.98
C ALA A 48 -17.50 -7.91 3.89
N TYR A 49 -18.16 -7.40 4.92
CA TYR A 49 -18.99 -8.20 5.82
C TYR A 49 -20.15 -8.85 5.07
N ARG A 50 -20.78 -8.13 4.14
CA ARG A 50 -21.82 -8.68 3.28
C ARG A 50 -21.27 -9.75 2.34
N PHE A 51 -20.12 -9.51 1.72
CA PHE A 51 -19.51 -10.44 0.77
C PHE A 51 -19.04 -11.76 1.42
N TYR A 52 -18.36 -11.66 2.56
CA TYR A 52 -17.78 -12.82 3.24
C TYR A 52 -18.77 -13.53 4.17
N CYS A 53 -19.62 -12.78 4.87
CA CYS A 53 -20.49 -13.34 5.92
C CYS A 53 -21.98 -13.33 5.55
N ASN A 54 -22.37 -12.76 4.40
CA ASN A 54 -23.76 -12.59 3.95
C ASN A 54 -24.66 -11.85 4.98
N LYS A 55 -24.07 -10.96 5.78
CA LYS A 55 -24.75 -10.17 6.81
C LYS A 55 -24.68 -8.68 6.51
N GLU A 56 -25.63 -7.92 7.04
CA GLU A 56 -25.55 -6.46 7.01
C GLU A 56 -24.91 -5.95 8.30
N LEU A 57 -24.07 -4.92 8.17
CA LEU A 57 -23.42 -4.29 9.33
C LEU A 57 -24.38 -3.29 9.97
N VAL A 58 -25.09 -3.74 11.01
CA VAL A 58 -25.98 -2.90 11.82
C VAL A 58 -25.16 -2.17 12.88
N ASN A 59 -25.45 -0.89 13.16
CA ASN A 59 -24.67 -0.04 14.07
C ASN A 59 -23.18 0.06 13.68
N ALA A 60 -22.90 0.09 12.38
CA ALA A 60 -21.61 0.55 11.85
C ALA A 60 -21.27 1.88 12.57
N HIS A 61 -20.02 2.06 12.99
CA HIS A 61 -19.51 3.15 13.86
C HIS A 61 -19.41 2.83 15.36
N SER A 62 -20.01 1.76 15.87
CA SER A 62 -19.64 1.30 17.22
C SER A 62 -18.38 0.44 17.15
N SER A 63 -17.40 0.73 18.02
CA SER A 63 -16.12 0.00 18.02
C SER A 63 -16.29 -1.50 18.22
N GLU A 64 -17.30 -1.93 18.99
CA GLU A 64 -17.64 -3.35 19.18
C GLU A 64 -18.18 -3.99 17.89
N ALA A 65 -19.13 -3.34 17.20
CA ALA A 65 -19.69 -3.87 15.95
C ALA A 65 -18.60 -4.00 14.88
N ASP A 66 -17.75 -2.99 14.74
CA ASP A 66 -16.64 -3.01 13.77
C ASP A 66 -15.61 -4.09 14.12
N THR A 67 -15.29 -4.27 15.42
CA THR A 67 -14.38 -5.33 15.89
C THR A 67 -14.95 -6.72 15.60
N ARG A 68 -16.23 -6.96 15.89
CA ARG A 68 -16.88 -8.25 15.64
C ARG A 68 -16.97 -8.54 14.16
N ALA A 69 -17.38 -7.57 13.35
CA ALA A 69 -17.44 -7.72 11.89
C ALA A 69 -16.06 -8.04 11.30
N THR A 70 -15.01 -7.35 11.77
CA THR A 70 -13.62 -7.61 11.33
C THR A 70 -13.20 -9.03 11.67
N TYR A 71 -13.50 -9.51 12.88
CA TYR A 71 -13.21 -10.88 13.30
C TYR A 71 -13.95 -11.91 12.45
N GLU A 72 -15.26 -11.73 12.23
CA GLU A 72 -16.06 -12.65 11.41
C GLU A 72 -15.58 -12.69 9.95
N ILE A 73 -15.19 -11.55 9.38
CA ILE A 73 -14.59 -11.48 8.04
C ILE A 73 -13.29 -12.28 8.00
N LEU A 74 -12.40 -12.11 8.98
CA LEU A 74 -11.13 -12.85 9.01
C LEU A 74 -11.36 -14.37 9.05
N MET A 75 -12.30 -14.83 9.88
CA MET A 75 -12.67 -16.25 9.92
C MET A 75 -13.19 -16.74 8.56
N ALA A 76 -14.09 -15.98 7.93
CA ALA A 76 -14.60 -16.33 6.61
C ALA A 76 -13.53 -16.27 5.49
N GLN A 77 -12.54 -15.39 5.61
CA GLN A 77 -11.38 -15.37 4.70
C GLN A 77 -10.52 -16.62 4.85
N LEU A 78 -10.27 -17.07 6.09
CA LEU A 78 -9.54 -18.31 6.34
C LEU A 78 -10.25 -19.50 5.71
N ASP A 79 -11.57 -19.62 5.89
CA ASP A 79 -12.35 -20.71 5.29
C ASP A 79 -12.37 -20.63 3.77
N ARG A 80 -12.60 -19.44 3.21
CA ARG A 80 -12.73 -19.24 1.75
C ARG A 80 -11.42 -19.44 1.02
N TYR A 81 -10.30 -19.06 1.62
CA TYR A 81 -8.98 -19.06 0.96
C TYR A 81 -8.05 -20.18 1.41
N ALA A 82 -8.46 -21.07 2.33
CA ALA A 82 -7.64 -22.16 2.87
C ALA A 82 -6.86 -22.97 1.81
N ASN A 83 -7.46 -23.20 0.64
CA ASN A 83 -6.87 -23.97 -0.45
C ASN A 83 -6.80 -23.19 -1.76
N VAL A 84 -6.82 -21.86 -1.70
CA VAL A 84 -6.78 -21.01 -2.88
C VAL A 84 -5.34 -20.56 -3.12
N PRO A 85 -4.71 -20.94 -4.25
CA PRO A 85 -3.35 -20.51 -4.54
C PRO A 85 -3.34 -19.01 -4.88
N TYR A 86 -2.40 -18.30 -4.26
CA TYR A 86 -2.02 -16.94 -4.62
C TYR A 86 -0.81 -16.98 -5.56
N LYS A 87 -0.93 -16.32 -6.71
CA LYS A 87 0.16 -16.12 -7.67
C LYS A 87 0.76 -14.75 -7.46
N ASP A 88 2.04 -14.70 -7.12
CA ASP A 88 2.77 -13.44 -7.07
C ASP A 88 3.12 -12.92 -8.48
N VAL A 89 3.73 -11.74 -8.56
CA VAL A 89 4.15 -11.10 -9.82
C VAL A 89 5.15 -11.93 -10.62
N SER A 90 5.85 -12.88 -9.99
CA SER A 90 6.78 -13.81 -10.64
C SER A 90 6.10 -15.08 -11.14
N GLY A 91 4.79 -15.23 -10.87
CA GLY A 91 3.99 -16.41 -11.21
C GLY A 91 4.15 -17.57 -10.23
N LYS A 92 4.86 -17.38 -9.11
CA LYS A 92 5.02 -18.41 -8.09
C LYS A 92 3.74 -18.56 -7.28
N GLU A 93 3.27 -19.80 -7.16
CA GLU A 93 2.11 -20.14 -6.36
C GLU A 93 2.48 -20.32 -4.88
N SER A 94 1.63 -19.81 -4.00
CA SER A 94 1.72 -19.95 -2.55
C SER A 94 0.33 -19.98 -1.92
N PHE A 95 0.22 -20.43 -0.67
CA PHE A 95 -1.03 -20.47 0.09
C PHE A 95 -0.88 -19.61 1.35
N PRO A 96 -0.89 -18.28 1.22
CA PRO A 96 -0.51 -17.41 2.32
C PRO A 96 -1.64 -17.21 3.34
N VAL A 97 -2.90 -17.41 2.96
CA VAL A 97 -4.06 -17.27 3.85
C VAL A 97 -4.27 -18.57 4.62
N THR A 98 -3.48 -18.74 5.68
CA THR A 98 -3.54 -19.89 6.61
C THR A 98 -3.83 -19.39 8.02
N ASN A 99 -4.31 -20.28 8.90
CA ASN A 99 -4.52 -19.94 10.31
C ASN A 99 -3.20 -19.86 11.08
N ASN A 100 -2.31 -18.95 10.65
CA ASN A 100 -1.00 -18.69 11.22
C ASN A 100 -0.76 -17.19 11.22
N VAL A 101 -0.54 -16.62 12.40
CA VAL A 101 -0.42 -15.16 12.58
C VAL A 101 0.78 -14.59 11.83
N ASP A 102 1.93 -15.27 11.83
CA ASP A 102 3.14 -14.81 11.15
C ASP A 102 2.96 -14.80 9.62
N ALA A 103 2.35 -15.86 9.07
CA ALA A 103 2.08 -15.97 7.64
C ALA A 103 1.09 -14.88 7.17
N LEU A 104 -0.01 -14.68 7.92
CA LEU A 104 -1.00 -13.65 7.62
C LEU A 104 -0.42 -12.24 7.76
N SER A 105 0.39 -11.99 8.80
CA SER A 105 1.07 -10.71 9.00
C SER A 105 2.05 -10.41 7.87
N ALA A 106 2.86 -11.39 7.47
CA ALA A 106 3.78 -11.24 6.34
C ALA A 106 3.04 -10.97 5.02
N PHE A 107 1.95 -11.68 4.76
CA PHE A 107 1.17 -11.54 3.52
C PHE A 107 0.38 -10.23 3.45
N SER A 108 -0.17 -9.76 4.57
CA SER A 108 -0.95 -8.50 4.62
C SER A 108 -0.10 -7.24 4.72
N SER A 109 1.23 -7.39 4.89
CA SER A 109 2.16 -6.27 4.96
C SER A 109 2.40 -5.68 3.56
N HIS A 110 2.14 -4.38 3.39
CA HIS A 110 2.26 -3.70 2.09
C HIS A 110 3.69 -3.24 1.79
N THR A 111 4.52 -3.02 2.81
CA THR A 111 5.91 -2.56 2.67
C THR A 111 6.74 -2.97 3.89
N ARG A 112 8.04 -3.25 3.68
CA ARG A 112 9.01 -3.43 4.76
C ARG A 112 9.41 -2.08 5.35
N ASN A 113 8.45 -1.39 5.96
CA ASN A 113 8.71 -0.11 6.58
C ASN A 113 9.54 -0.30 7.86
N VAL A 114 10.55 0.54 8.04
CA VAL A 114 11.34 0.60 9.29
C VAL A 114 10.59 1.44 10.32
N ASP A 115 9.88 2.48 9.88
CA ASP A 115 8.98 3.30 10.68
C ASP A 115 7.52 3.16 10.22
N TYR A 116 6.54 3.30 11.12
CA TYR A 116 5.14 3.09 10.77
C TYR A 116 4.59 4.04 9.69
N ALA A 117 5.21 5.20 9.50
CA ALA A 117 4.79 6.18 8.49
C ALA A 117 5.46 5.97 7.12
N GLY A 118 6.38 5.01 6.99
CA GLY A 118 7.01 4.65 5.71
C GLY A 118 7.98 5.70 5.17
N PHE A 119 8.50 6.59 6.02
CA PHE A 119 9.56 7.54 5.67
C PHE A 119 10.93 6.86 5.56
N VAL A 120 11.10 5.74 6.24
CA VAL A 120 12.27 4.86 6.19
C VAL A 120 11.79 3.45 5.91
N VAL A 121 12.35 2.82 4.89
CA VAL A 121 11.98 1.46 4.45
C VAL A 121 13.23 0.61 4.33
N TYR A 122 13.09 -0.71 4.33
CA TYR A 122 14.17 -1.61 3.97
C TYR A 122 14.28 -1.70 2.45
N ASP A 123 15.49 -1.57 1.92
CA ASP A 123 15.80 -1.97 0.53
C ASP A 123 15.82 -3.50 0.38
N GLU A 124 16.06 -3.98 -0.84
CA GLU A 124 16.14 -5.42 -1.15
C GLU A 124 17.27 -6.11 -0.39
N GLN A 125 18.34 -5.37 -0.06
CA GLN A 125 19.49 -5.84 0.71
C GLN A 125 19.25 -5.77 2.23
N GLY A 126 18.06 -5.34 2.66
CA GLY A 126 17.69 -5.23 4.07
C GLY A 126 18.29 -4.03 4.79
N CYS A 127 18.75 -3.01 4.07
CA CYS A 127 19.29 -1.78 4.64
C CYS A 127 18.22 -0.69 4.76
N GLU A 128 18.30 0.11 5.83
CA GLU A 128 17.37 1.21 6.06
C GLU A 128 17.65 2.37 5.09
N VAL A 129 16.71 2.61 4.17
CA VAL A 129 16.75 3.68 3.17
C VAL A 129 15.64 4.71 3.38
N ILE A 130 15.92 5.96 3.04
CA ILE A 130 14.96 7.05 3.10
C ILE A 130 13.99 6.91 1.93
N ASN A 131 12.68 7.01 2.18
CA ASN A 131 11.63 6.83 1.15
C ASN A 131 10.97 8.15 0.72
N PHE A 132 11.53 9.30 1.08
CA PHE A 132 10.96 10.62 0.83
C PHE A 132 12.01 11.70 0.58
N GLY A 133 11.55 12.85 0.07
CA GLY A 133 12.36 14.07 -0.05
C GLY A 133 13.62 13.92 -0.91
N LYS A 134 14.58 14.83 -0.68
CA LYS A 134 15.82 14.94 -1.49
C LYS A 134 16.70 13.69 -1.50
N TYR A 135 16.61 12.85 -0.46
CA TYR A 135 17.46 11.66 -0.30
C TYR A 135 16.70 10.34 -0.49
N LYS A 136 15.53 10.38 -1.14
CA LYS A 136 14.77 9.18 -1.45
C LYS A 136 15.63 8.12 -2.16
N GLY A 137 15.55 6.88 -1.69
CA GLY A 137 16.29 5.71 -2.17
C GLY A 137 17.69 5.55 -1.58
N GLN A 138 18.18 6.50 -0.77
CA GLN A 138 19.53 6.44 -0.20
C GLN A 138 19.51 5.89 1.22
N ARG A 139 20.58 5.16 1.58
CA ARG A 139 20.74 4.62 2.94
C ARG A 139 20.81 5.73 3.97
N VAL A 140 20.09 5.54 5.06
CA VAL A 140 20.06 6.50 6.17
C VAL A 140 21.48 6.71 6.71
N GLU A 141 22.26 5.65 6.88
CA GLU A 141 23.64 5.74 7.39
C GLU A 141 24.53 6.62 6.49
N ASP A 142 24.49 6.42 5.18
CA ASP A 142 25.31 7.18 4.21
C ASP A 142 24.92 8.66 4.20
N VAL A 143 23.62 8.95 4.26
CA VAL A 143 23.11 10.31 4.31
C VAL A 143 23.52 11.01 5.60
N LEU A 144 23.44 10.32 6.74
CA LEU A 144 23.85 10.90 8.03
C LEU A 144 25.36 11.12 8.13
N LEU A 145 26.18 10.34 7.43
CA LEU A 145 27.62 10.59 7.30
C LEU A 145 27.93 11.79 6.41
N ARG A 146 27.28 11.86 5.24
CA ARG A 146 27.54 12.89 4.22
C ARG A 146 26.93 14.25 4.57
N ASP A 147 25.73 14.26 5.16
CA ASP A 147 25.00 15.45 5.60
C ASP A 147 24.55 15.28 7.07
N PRO A 148 25.47 15.50 8.04
CA PRO A 148 25.13 15.38 9.47
C PRO A 148 24.00 16.32 9.92
N SER A 149 23.79 17.44 9.21
CA SER A 149 22.73 18.40 9.49
C SER A 149 21.34 17.82 9.23
N TYR A 150 21.25 16.83 8.33
CA TYR A 150 20.00 16.16 7.98
C TYR A 150 19.35 15.48 9.18
N TYR A 151 20.14 14.92 10.11
CA TYR A 151 19.61 14.38 11.36
C TYR A 151 18.85 15.46 12.15
N ALA A 152 19.47 16.62 12.37
CA ALA A 152 18.86 17.70 13.13
C ALA A 152 17.60 18.23 12.44
N TRP A 153 17.61 18.30 11.10
CA TRP A 153 16.42 18.65 10.33
C TRP A 153 15.27 17.66 10.55
N VAL A 154 15.52 16.34 10.52
CA VAL A 154 14.47 15.34 10.80
C VAL A 154 13.98 15.44 12.26
N GLN A 155 14.87 15.64 13.23
CA GLN A 155 14.48 15.73 14.65
C GLN A 155 13.65 16.98 14.94
N ASN A 156 13.97 18.11 14.32
CA ASN A 156 13.28 19.38 14.51
C ASN A 156 12.06 19.56 13.59
N GLY A 157 12.00 18.82 12.48
CA GLY A 157 10.89 18.86 11.54
C GLY A 157 9.63 18.17 12.06
N ASP A 158 8.53 18.35 11.32
CA ASP A 158 7.24 17.73 11.61
C ASP A 158 7.18 16.28 11.11
N PHE A 159 7.91 15.41 11.81
CA PHE A 159 7.91 13.97 11.56
C PHE A 159 7.29 13.21 12.73
N PRO A 160 6.65 12.06 12.48
CA PRO A 160 6.18 11.17 13.53
C PRO A 160 7.31 10.80 14.49
N LEU A 161 7.00 10.73 15.79
CA LEU A 161 7.99 10.44 16.83
C LEU A 161 8.71 9.11 16.59
N TYR A 162 8.02 8.11 16.03
CA TYR A 162 8.64 6.83 15.73
C TYR A 162 9.66 6.93 14.58
N THR A 163 9.38 7.72 13.54
CA THR A 163 10.35 8.05 12.49
C THR A 163 11.59 8.72 13.09
N LYS A 164 11.39 9.73 13.95
CA LYS A 164 12.50 10.39 14.66
C LYS A 164 13.34 9.39 15.48
N LYS A 165 12.68 8.50 16.25
CA LYS A 165 13.34 7.41 17.00
C LYS A 165 14.14 6.47 16.10
N VAL A 166 13.64 6.13 14.91
CA VAL A 166 14.36 5.29 13.94
C VAL A 166 15.66 5.96 13.49
N PHE A 167 15.63 7.23 13.12
CA PHE A 167 16.85 7.99 12.75
C PHE A 167 17.85 8.05 13.91
N THR A 168 17.38 8.27 15.15
CA THR A 168 18.25 8.27 16.34
C THR A 168 18.88 6.90 16.58
N ARG A 169 18.10 5.81 16.48
CA ARG A 169 18.60 4.44 16.64
C ARG A 169 19.71 4.13 15.63
N ILE A 170 19.51 4.48 14.36
CA ILE A 170 20.51 4.28 13.30
C ILE A 170 21.78 5.09 13.60
N LYS A 171 21.62 6.38 13.95
CA LYS A 171 22.74 7.24 14.32
C LYS A 171 23.56 6.67 15.50
N LEU A 172 22.91 6.21 16.56
CA LEU A 172 23.58 5.60 17.71
C LEU A 172 24.31 4.29 17.34
N ARG A 173 23.70 3.46 16.49
CA ARG A 173 24.33 2.24 15.96
C ARG A 173 25.62 2.55 15.20
N MET A 174 25.64 3.64 14.43
CA MET A 174 26.84 4.07 13.70
C MET A 174 27.97 4.54 14.64
N PHE A 175 27.63 5.17 15.78
CA PHE A 175 28.63 5.55 16.78
C PHE A 175 29.27 4.34 17.47
N ASN A 176 28.49 3.30 17.78
CA ASN A 176 28.97 2.11 18.48
C ASN A 176 29.70 1.10 17.57
N LYS A 177 29.71 1.30 16.25
CA LYS A 177 30.46 0.47 15.27
C LYS A 177 31.87 0.98 14.99
N LYS A 178 32.28 2.10 15.60
CA LYS A 178 33.65 2.61 15.60
C LYS A 178 34.40 2.08 16.82
#